data_AF-A0A1W0WIW7-F1
#
_entry.id   AF-A0A1W0WIW7-F1
#
_cell.length_a   1.000
_cell.length_b   1.000
_cell.length_c   1.000
_cell.angle_alpha   90.00
_cell.angle_beta   90.00
_cell.angle_gamma   90.00
#
_symmetry.space_group_name_H-M   'P 1'
#
loop_
_entity.id
_entity.type
_entity.pdbx_description
1 polymer ?
#
loop_
_entity_poly.entity_id
_entity_poly.type
_entity_poly.pdbx_seq_one_letter_code
_entity_poly.pdbx_strand_id
1 'polypeptide(L)'
;MTGTAPEVCWLLVLVCLVYGPVKICDAQTYGASTPPLTGEDLFKSLLRPFAQSVVDIRASAAQNRNITVDNSTGFFLATILSIDDNFATLAALLNGVPTTDTPAKCLAVISKIARDMNASILHRNDAILGDATGKPLVGEQLYQQQLQTIGLHFYNVLQAGGANANTPNPGKWLSIVLGWTQDYKNVQAVTANNDVTLACKEAALHIANDSASFLDALN
;
A
#
# COMPACT_ATOMS: atom_id res chain seq x y z
N MET A 1 12.75 -12.25 41.18
CA MET A 1 11.76 -13.29 41.49
C MET A 1 11.29 -13.87 40.16
N THR A 2 11.57 -15.15 39.99
CA THR A 2 11.33 -16.01 38.83
C THR A 2 9.85 -16.30 38.64
N GLY A 3 9.38 -16.36 37.39
CA GLY A 3 8.03 -16.83 37.06
C GLY A 3 7.89 -17.10 35.58
N THR A 4 8.15 -18.35 35.19
CA THR A 4 7.99 -18.95 33.87
C THR A 4 6.54 -18.92 33.36
N ALA A 5 6.38 -18.90 32.02
CA ALA A 5 5.11 -19.08 31.32
C ALA A 5 4.39 -20.38 31.69
N PRO A 6 3.09 -20.47 31.36
CA PRO A 6 2.62 -21.67 30.71
C PRO A 6 2.01 -21.35 29.34
N GLU A 7 2.55 -22.04 28.34
CA GLU A 7 1.88 -22.39 27.10
C GLU A 7 0.53 -23.03 27.44
N VAL A 8 -0.55 -22.51 26.87
CA VAL A 8 -1.84 -23.21 26.81
C VAL A 8 -2.29 -23.19 25.35
N CYS A 9 -1.72 -24.11 24.60
CA CYS A 9 -2.19 -24.52 23.28
C CYS A 9 -3.33 -25.53 23.51
N TRP A 10 -4.59 -25.08 23.49
CA TRP A 10 -5.70 -26.02 23.38
C TRP A 10 -6.07 -26.23 21.92
N LEU A 11 -5.69 -27.42 21.45
CA LEU A 11 -6.15 -28.07 20.24
C LEU A 11 -7.60 -28.55 20.47
N LEU A 12 -8.57 -27.97 19.75
CA LEU A 12 -9.86 -28.61 19.51
C LEU A 12 -10.07 -28.64 17.99
N VAL A 13 -9.67 -29.76 17.42
CA VAL A 13 -9.97 -30.19 16.05
C VAL A 13 -11.37 -30.77 16.07
N LEU A 14 -12.32 -30.17 15.34
CA LEU A 14 -13.20 -30.84 14.36
C LEU A 14 -14.35 -29.91 13.93
N VAL A 15 -14.51 -29.80 12.61
CA VAL A 15 -15.62 -29.20 11.84
C VAL A 15 -15.59 -27.67 11.71
N CYS A 16 -14.80 -27.19 10.74
CA CYS A 16 -15.16 -26.11 9.80
C CYS A 16 -14.12 -26.08 8.66
N LEU A 17 -14.09 -27.16 7.88
CA LEU A 17 -13.61 -27.13 6.51
C LEU A 17 -14.51 -26.18 5.72
N VAL A 18 -13.91 -25.21 5.00
CA VAL A 18 -14.45 -24.37 3.89
C VAL A 18 -14.24 -22.84 4.06
N TYR A 19 -13.95 -22.28 5.24
CA TYR A 19 -13.59 -20.85 5.35
C TYR A 19 -12.38 -20.66 6.27
N GLY A 20 -11.23 -20.31 5.71
CA GLY A 20 -10.01 -20.06 6.47
C GLY A 20 -10.12 -18.76 7.29
N PRO A 21 -10.01 -18.78 8.63
CA PRO A 21 -9.91 -17.55 9.39
C PRO A 21 -8.52 -16.94 9.18
N VAL A 22 -8.48 -15.73 8.62
CA VAL A 22 -7.28 -14.90 8.58
C VAL A 22 -6.93 -14.52 10.02
N LYS A 23 -5.90 -15.14 10.62
CA LYS A 23 -5.32 -14.67 11.88
C LYS A 23 -4.37 -13.52 11.58
N ILE A 24 -4.86 -12.29 11.72
CA ILE A 24 -4.01 -11.12 11.95
C ILE A 24 -3.84 -11.02 13.46
N CYS A 25 -2.60 -11.12 13.95
CA CYS A 25 -2.30 -10.89 15.36
C CYS A 25 -2.13 -9.38 15.58
N ASP A 26 -3.21 -8.70 15.97
CA ASP A 26 -3.12 -7.34 16.50
C ASP A 26 -2.84 -7.39 18.00
N ALA A 27 -1.77 -6.73 18.44
CA ALA A 27 -1.58 -6.38 19.84
C ALA A 27 -2.64 -5.32 20.22
N GLN A 28 -3.81 -5.75 20.67
CA GLN A 28 -4.90 -4.85 21.05
C GLN A 28 -4.62 -4.17 22.40
N THR A 29 -4.38 -2.87 22.37
CA THR A 29 -4.67 -1.97 23.50
C THR A 29 -6.18 -1.92 23.74
N TYR A 30 -6.58 -2.08 25.01
CA TYR A 30 -7.96 -2.12 25.50
C TYR A 30 -8.84 -0.97 24.96
N GLY A 31 -10.01 -1.31 24.39
CA GLY A 31 -11.17 -0.41 24.35
C GLY A 31 -11.91 -0.31 23.00
N ALA A 32 -12.75 -1.30 22.69
CA ALA A 32 -14.01 -1.24 21.92
C ALA A 32 -14.26 -2.61 21.28
N SER A 33 -15.19 -3.40 21.82
CA SER A 33 -15.57 -4.70 21.25
C SER A 33 -16.58 -4.49 20.12
N THR A 34 -16.13 -3.94 18.98
CA THR A 34 -16.82 -4.18 17.71
C THR A 34 -16.58 -5.64 17.32
N PRO A 35 -17.60 -6.35 16.78
CA PRO A 35 -17.38 -7.67 16.20
C PRO A 35 -16.21 -7.59 15.20
N PRO A 36 -15.32 -8.59 15.14
CA PRO A 36 -14.26 -8.58 14.14
C PRO A 36 -14.90 -8.48 12.75
N LEU A 37 -14.37 -7.57 11.92
CA LEU A 37 -14.82 -7.45 10.54
C LEU A 37 -14.57 -8.79 9.81
N THR A 38 -15.52 -9.21 9.00
CA THR A 38 -15.41 -10.45 8.21
C THR A 38 -15.79 -10.19 6.76
N GLY A 39 -15.34 -11.08 5.86
CA GLY A 39 -15.68 -11.01 4.43
C GLY A 39 -15.32 -9.67 3.79
N GLU A 40 -16.25 -9.13 3.00
CA GLU A 40 -16.06 -7.91 2.20
C GLU A 40 -15.81 -6.64 3.02
N ASP A 41 -16.40 -6.52 4.21
CA ASP A 41 -16.19 -5.36 5.09
C ASP A 41 -14.75 -5.32 5.62
N LEU A 42 -14.14 -6.48 5.87
CA LEU A 42 -12.73 -6.58 6.22
C LEU A 42 -11.86 -6.05 5.07
N PHE A 43 -12.09 -6.49 3.84
CA PHE A 43 -11.30 -6.03 2.69
C PHE A 43 -11.50 -4.54 2.40
N LYS A 44 -12.72 -4.00 2.54
CA LYS A 44 -12.95 -2.55 2.47
C LYS A 44 -12.16 -1.81 3.55
N SER A 45 -12.11 -2.34 4.77
CA SER A 45 -11.37 -1.73 5.88
C SER A 45 -9.85 -1.75 5.70
N LEU A 46 -9.32 -2.63 4.84
CA LEU A 46 -7.90 -2.61 4.42
C LEU A 46 -7.63 -1.55 3.35
N LEU A 47 -8.54 -1.43 2.37
CA LEU A 47 -8.39 -0.48 1.27
C LEU A 47 -8.63 0.96 1.69
N ARG A 48 -9.56 1.22 2.61
CA ARG A 48 -9.89 2.58 3.07
C ARG A 48 -8.69 3.34 3.64
N PRO A 49 -7.89 2.81 4.59
CA PRO A 49 -6.73 3.53 5.11
C PRO A 49 -5.59 3.63 4.07
N PHE A 50 -5.48 2.66 3.15
CA PHE A 50 -4.59 2.81 2.00
C PHE A 50 -5.00 3.99 1.11
N ALA A 51 -6.29 4.09 0.75
CA ALA A 51 -6.85 5.22 0.02
C ALA A 51 -6.65 6.56 0.74
N GLN A 52 -6.89 6.60 2.05
CA GLN A 52 -6.70 7.81 2.84
C GLN A 52 -5.23 8.24 2.84
N SER A 53 -4.28 7.31 2.99
CA SER A 53 -2.85 7.63 2.97
C SER A 53 -2.41 8.28 1.65
N VAL A 54 -3.03 7.88 0.53
CA VAL A 54 -2.79 8.52 -0.77
C VAL A 54 -3.34 9.93 -0.77
N VAL A 55 -4.56 10.16 -0.26
CA VAL A 55 -5.12 11.52 -0.12
C VAL A 55 -4.20 12.43 0.72
N ASP A 56 -3.68 11.91 1.84
CA ASP A 56 -2.81 12.68 2.74
C ASP A 56 -1.48 13.03 2.06
N ILE A 57 -0.88 12.09 1.33
CA ILE A 57 0.31 12.32 0.50
C ILE A 57 0.07 13.41 -0.54
N ARG A 58 -1.06 13.34 -1.26
CA ARG A 58 -1.39 14.34 -2.29
C ARG A 58 -1.60 15.73 -1.67
N ALA A 59 -2.18 15.81 -0.48
CA ALA A 59 -2.35 17.06 0.25
C ALA A 59 -0.99 17.68 0.63
N SER A 60 -0.07 16.88 1.17
CA SER A 60 1.28 17.34 1.50
C SER A 60 2.11 17.68 0.27
N ALA A 61 1.99 16.90 -0.82
CA ALA A 61 2.63 17.21 -2.08
C ALA A 61 2.14 18.55 -2.64
N ALA A 62 0.82 18.79 -2.64
CA ALA A 62 0.25 20.06 -3.10
C ALA A 62 0.79 21.28 -2.33
N GLN A 63 1.02 21.16 -1.02
CA GLN A 63 1.63 22.21 -0.20
C GLN A 63 3.11 22.46 -0.52
N ASN A 64 3.79 21.50 -1.16
CA ASN A 64 5.23 21.52 -1.43
C ASN A 64 5.57 21.51 -2.93
N ARG A 65 4.58 21.70 -3.82
CA ARG A 65 4.75 21.60 -5.30
C ARG A 65 5.77 22.55 -5.91
N ASN A 66 6.12 23.63 -5.23
CA ASN A 66 7.07 24.62 -5.72
C ASN A 66 8.51 24.37 -5.23
N ILE A 67 8.74 23.33 -4.43
CA ILE A 67 10.07 22.97 -3.96
C ILE A 67 10.78 22.20 -5.08
N THR A 68 11.98 22.66 -5.45
CA THR A 68 12.85 21.90 -6.35
C THR A 68 13.50 20.78 -5.56
N VAL A 69 13.29 19.53 -5.97
CA VAL A 69 13.94 18.38 -5.35
C VAL A 69 15.41 18.35 -5.76
N ASP A 70 16.29 18.59 -4.78
CA ASP A 70 17.74 18.58 -4.93
C ASP A 70 18.42 17.83 -3.76
N ASN A 71 19.75 17.89 -3.68
CA ASN A 71 20.52 17.21 -2.63
C ASN A 71 20.28 17.76 -1.21
N SER A 72 19.62 18.91 -1.07
CA SER A 72 19.23 19.50 0.22
C SER A 72 17.81 19.11 0.65
N THR A 73 17.03 18.54 -0.28
CA THR A 73 15.68 18.05 0.01
C THR A 73 15.77 16.81 0.88
N GLY A 74 15.02 16.80 1.97
CA GLY A 74 14.93 15.63 2.83
C GLY A 74 14.39 14.41 2.08
N PHE A 75 14.90 13.24 2.44
CA PHE A 75 14.58 11.99 1.77
C PHE A 75 13.07 11.71 1.76
N PHE A 76 12.39 11.97 2.87
CA PHE A 76 10.97 11.64 2.99
C PHE A 76 10.11 12.59 2.16
N LEU A 77 10.40 13.91 2.16
CA LEU A 77 9.71 14.83 1.27
C LEU A 77 9.89 14.45 -0.20
N ALA A 78 11.13 14.18 -0.63
CA ALA A 78 11.42 13.79 -2.01
C ALA A 78 10.65 12.51 -2.42
N THR A 79 10.56 11.54 -1.51
CA THR A 79 9.83 10.29 -1.76
C THR A 79 8.31 10.53 -1.85
N ILE A 80 7.73 11.33 -0.97
CA ILE A 80 6.30 11.67 -0.97
C ILE A 80 5.90 12.43 -2.24
N LEU A 81 6.73 13.38 -2.70
CA LEU A 81 6.54 14.06 -3.98
C LEU A 81 6.61 13.06 -5.16
N SER A 82 7.57 12.14 -5.13
CA SER A 82 7.69 11.10 -6.16
C SER A 82 6.47 10.17 -6.19
N ILE A 83 5.88 9.84 -5.03
CA ILE A 83 4.64 9.06 -4.94
C ILE A 83 3.43 9.83 -5.51
N ASP A 84 3.24 11.12 -5.19
CA ASP A 84 2.17 11.94 -5.84
C ASP A 84 2.32 11.93 -7.36
N ASP A 85 3.54 12.12 -7.86
CA ASP A 85 3.84 12.06 -9.30
C ASP A 85 3.52 10.69 -9.91
N ASN A 86 3.68 9.58 -9.17
CA ASN A 86 3.28 8.25 -9.64
C ASN A 86 1.77 8.20 -9.85
N PHE A 87 0.98 8.61 -8.86
CA PHE A 87 -0.48 8.63 -8.98
C PHE A 87 -0.97 9.62 -10.06
N ALA A 88 -0.30 10.77 -10.21
CA ALA A 88 -0.58 11.70 -11.30
C ALA A 88 -0.30 11.08 -12.68
N THR A 89 0.80 10.33 -12.80
CA THR A 89 1.16 9.61 -14.04
C THR A 89 0.15 8.51 -14.38
N LEU A 90 -0.31 7.76 -13.38
CA LEU A 90 -1.34 6.73 -13.55
C LEU A 90 -2.68 7.35 -13.96
N ALA A 91 -3.09 8.46 -13.33
CA ALA A 91 -4.28 9.19 -13.74
C ALA A 91 -4.16 9.75 -15.16
N ALA A 92 -2.98 10.26 -15.55
CA ALA A 92 -2.73 10.73 -16.91
C ALA A 92 -2.84 9.58 -17.93
N LEU A 93 -2.33 8.39 -17.60
CA LEU A 93 -2.43 7.19 -18.43
C LEU A 93 -3.89 6.81 -18.71
N LEU A 94 -4.76 6.81 -17.69
CA LEU A 94 -6.20 6.54 -17.85
C LEU A 94 -6.90 7.57 -18.73
N ASN A 95 -6.42 8.81 -18.73
CA ASN A 95 -6.92 9.90 -19.57
C ASN A 95 -6.30 9.91 -20.98
N GLY A 96 -5.56 8.86 -21.37
CA GLY A 96 -4.97 8.72 -22.70
C GLY A 96 -3.74 9.61 -22.94
N VAL A 97 -3.15 10.19 -21.90
CA VAL A 97 -1.89 10.94 -22.02
C VAL A 97 -0.75 9.94 -22.29
N PRO A 98 0.13 10.20 -23.28
CA PRO A 98 1.19 9.27 -23.68
C PRO A 98 2.36 9.27 -22.67
N THR A 99 2.11 8.75 -21.46
CA THR A 99 3.11 8.60 -20.39
C THR A 99 3.92 7.30 -20.52
N THR A 100 3.38 6.30 -21.22
CA THR A 100 4.02 4.97 -21.45
C THR A 100 4.06 4.59 -22.95
N ASP A 101 3.97 5.57 -23.84
CA ASP A 101 3.93 5.42 -25.31
C ASP A 101 5.18 4.71 -25.87
N THR A 102 6.35 5.02 -25.32
CA THR A 102 7.62 4.37 -25.68
C THR A 102 8.02 3.29 -24.69
N PRO A 103 8.76 2.25 -25.13
CA PRO A 103 9.26 1.20 -24.24
C PRO A 103 10.08 1.73 -23.06
N ALA A 104 10.95 2.72 -23.32
CA ALA A 104 11.79 3.34 -22.30
C ALA A 104 10.98 4.15 -21.27
N LYS A 105 9.98 4.92 -21.72
CA LYS A 105 9.08 5.65 -20.81
C LYS A 105 8.25 4.69 -19.96
N CYS A 106 7.75 3.60 -20.54
CA CYS A 106 7.03 2.59 -19.80
C CYS A 106 7.88 2.01 -18.65
N LEU A 107 9.10 1.55 -18.97
CA LEU A 107 10.00 0.99 -17.96
C LEU A 107 10.37 2.04 -16.90
N ALA A 108 10.58 3.30 -17.29
CA ALA A 108 10.86 4.38 -16.35
C ALA A 108 9.71 4.61 -15.36
N VAL A 109 8.45 4.65 -15.84
CA VAL A 109 7.26 4.81 -15.00
C VAL A 109 7.10 3.61 -14.05
N ILE A 110 7.17 2.39 -14.58
CA ILE A 110 7.00 1.17 -13.77
C ILE A 110 8.11 1.02 -12.72
N SER A 111 9.36 1.29 -13.10
CA SER A 111 10.51 1.25 -12.17
C SER A 111 10.39 2.31 -11.08
N LYS A 112 9.86 3.50 -11.42
CA LYS A 112 9.60 4.59 -10.46
C LYS A 112 8.57 4.16 -9.42
N ILE A 113 7.44 3.59 -9.88
CA ILE A 113 6.39 3.05 -9.00
C ILE A 113 6.95 1.94 -8.11
N ALA A 114 7.65 0.96 -8.68
CA ALA A 114 8.26 -0.13 -7.93
C ALA A 114 9.20 0.37 -6.83
N ARG A 115 10.09 1.30 -7.18
CA ARG A 115 11.05 1.88 -6.23
C ARG A 115 10.35 2.60 -5.09
N ASP A 116 9.40 3.47 -5.39
CA ASP A 116 8.77 4.32 -4.37
C ASP A 116 7.85 3.51 -3.44
N MET A 117 7.13 2.52 -3.97
CA MET A 117 6.32 1.61 -3.15
C MET A 117 7.18 0.62 -2.35
N ASN A 118 8.34 0.19 -2.88
CA ASN A 118 9.29 -0.60 -2.10
C ASN A 118 9.92 0.25 -0.98
N ALA A 119 10.23 1.52 -1.24
CA ALA A 119 10.73 2.44 -0.21
C ALA A 119 9.70 2.63 0.91
N SER A 120 8.41 2.81 0.58
CA SER A 120 7.37 2.94 1.60
C SER A 120 7.24 1.68 2.46
N ILE A 121 7.27 0.49 1.86
CA ILE A 121 7.27 -0.77 2.61
C ILE A 121 8.53 -0.89 3.48
N LEU A 122 9.71 -0.58 2.94
CA LEU A 122 10.98 -0.71 3.65
C LEU A 122 10.99 0.13 4.93
N HIS A 123 10.55 1.38 4.83
CA HIS A 123 10.60 2.34 5.93
C HIS A 123 9.40 2.27 6.89
N ARG A 124 8.42 1.38 6.64
CA ARG A 124 7.12 1.32 7.34
C ARG A 124 7.18 1.22 8.87
N ASN A 125 8.30 0.76 9.43
CA ASN A 125 8.51 0.57 10.87
C ASN A 125 9.70 1.37 11.42
N ASP A 126 10.26 2.30 10.63
CA ASP A 126 11.39 3.10 11.10
C ASP A 126 10.97 3.98 12.29
N ALA A 127 11.89 4.23 13.22
CA ALA A 127 11.59 5.12 14.32
C ALA A 127 11.43 6.57 13.80
N ILE A 128 10.32 7.23 14.14
CA ILE A 128 10.15 8.67 13.92
C ILE A 128 10.73 9.40 15.13
N LEU A 129 11.83 10.11 14.93
CA LEU A 129 12.39 10.98 15.96
C LEU A 129 11.36 12.08 16.27
N GLY A 130 10.86 12.15 17.50
CA GLY A 130 9.90 13.18 17.92
C GLY A 130 8.47 12.69 18.18
N ASP A 131 8.10 11.49 17.73
CA ASP A 131 6.76 10.93 17.94
C ASP A 131 6.44 10.70 19.44
N ALA A 132 7.47 10.31 20.21
CA ALA A 132 7.37 10.18 21.68
C ALA A 132 7.12 11.50 22.44
N THR A 133 7.17 12.66 21.76
CA THR A 133 6.98 13.98 22.41
C THR A 133 5.52 14.40 22.52
N GLY A 134 4.59 13.70 21.85
CA GLY A 134 3.15 14.03 21.84
C GLY A 134 2.80 15.35 21.13
N LYS A 135 3.76 15.98 20.46
CA LYS A 135 3.53 17.17 19.62
C LYS A 135 3.17 16.76 18.20
N PRO A 136 2.42 17.59 17.46
CA PRO A 136 2.19 17.35 16.03
C PRO A 136 3.52 17.25 15.28
N LEU A 137 3.65 16.20 14.46
CA LEU A 137 4.80 16.03 13.58
C LEU A 137 4.79 17.10 12.49
N VAL A 138 5.96 17.63 12.14
CA VAL A 138 6.12 18.67 11.11
C VAL A 138 7.34 18.38 10.24
N GLY A 139 7.34 18.90 9.02
CA GLY A 139 8.45 18.72 8.07
C GLY A 139 8.75 17.24 7.80
N GLU A 140 10.02 16.87 7.80
CA GLU A 140 10.48 15.49 7.53
C GLU A 140 9.85 14.43 8.43
N GLN A 141 9.49 14.75 9.67
CA GLN A 141 8.84 13.79 10.56
C GLN A 141 7.42 13.46 10.09
N LEU A 142 6.69 14.47 9.59
CA LEU A 142 5.36 14.28 9.01
C LEU A 142 5.46 13.46 7.71
N TYR A 143 6.42 13.78 6.85
CA TYR A 143 6.61 13.05 5.59
C TYR A 143 7.05 11.60 5.84
N GLN A 144 7.89 11.37 6.86
CA GLN A 144 8.23 10.02 7.31
C GLN A 144 6.98 9.26 7.77
N GLN A 145 6.14 9.88 8.60
CA GLN A 145 4.87 9.26 9.04
C GLN A 145 3.99 8.90 7.83
N GLN A 146 3.82 9.80 6.88
CA GLN A 146 3.00 9.55 5.69
C GLN A 146 3.55 8.41 4.84
N LEU A 147 4.88 8.36 4.66
CA LEU A 147 5.54 7.27 3.93
C LEU A 147 5.34 5.92 4.65
N GLN A 148 5.39 5.93 5.99
CA GLN A 148 5.15 4.76 6.80
C GLN A 148 3.71 4.28 6.73
N THR A 149 2.75 5.21 6.83
CA THR A 149 1.32 4.91 6.75
C THR A 149 0.96 4.28 5.41
N ILE A 150 1.38 4.87 4.29
CA ILE A 150 1.12 4.24 2.98
C ILE A 150 1.83 2.89 2.86
N GLY A 151 3.08 2.76 3.34
CA GLY A 151 3.85 1.53 3.29
C GLY A 151 3.21 0.39 4.10
N LEU A 152 2.71 0.69 5.30
CA LEU A 152 2.01 -0.26 6.16
C LEU A 152 0.71 -0.74 5.52
N HIS A 153 -0.14 0.18 5.06
CA HIS A 153 -1.43 -0.20 4.49
C HIS A 153 -1.27 -0.93 3.16
N PHE A 154 -0.32 -0.50 2.32
CA PHE A 154 0.00 -1.21 1.09
C PHE A 154 0.53 -2.62 1.39
N TYR A 155 1.45 -2.78 2.35
CA TYR A 155 1.91 -4.10 2.79
C TYR A 155 0.75 -5.00 3.26
N ASN A 156 -0.19 -4.45 4.04
CA ASN A 156 -1.36 -5.20 4.52
C ASN A 156 -2.28 -5.64 3.37
N VAL A 157 -2.48 -4.79 2.35
CA VAL A 157 -3.22 -5.16 1.12
C VAL A 157 -2.53 -6.34 0.42
N LEU A 158 -1.20 -6.26 0.21
CA LEU A 158 -0.43 -7.33 -0.43
C LEU A 158 -0.49 -8.65 0.34
N GLN A 159 -0.39 -8.60 1.67
CA GLN A 159 -0.49 -9.77 2.53
C GLN A 159 -1.90 -10.40 2.48
N ALA A 160 -2.94 -9.57 2.53
CA ALA A 160 -4.32 -10.03 2.43
C ALA A 160 -4.60 -10.66 1.06
N GLY A 161 -4.12 -10.07 -0.03
CA GLY A 161 -4.27 -10.64 -1.36
C GLY A 161 -3.52 -11.96 -1.52
N GLY A 162 -2.30 -12.05 -0.98
CA GLY A 162 -1.56 -13.32 -0.92
C GLY A 162 -2.31 -14.43 -0.17
N ALA A 163 -2.90 -14.09 0.98
CA ALA A 163 -3.66 -15.04 1.80
C ALA A 163 -4.98 -15.49 1.16
N ASN A 164 -5.54 -14.71 0.23
CA ASN A 164 -6.84 -14.94 -0.40
C ASN A 164 -6.76 -15.20 -1.91
N ALA A 165 -5.57 -15.50 -2.44
CA ALA A 165 -5.31 -15.61 -3.88
C ALA A 165 -6.21 -16.64 -4.61
N ASN A 166 -6.69 -17.65 -3.89
CA ASN A 166 -7.50 -18.74 -4.43
C ASN A 166 -8.99 -18.63 -4.04
N THR A 167 -9.44 -17.50 -3.50
CA THR A 167 -10.83 -17.34 -3.08
C THR A 167 -11.75 -17.35 -4.32
N PRO A 168 -12.69 -18.30 -4.42
CA PRO A 168 -13.62 -18.34 -5.54
C PRO A 168 -14.64 -17.20 -5.43
N ASN A 169 -14.96 -16.56 -6.57
CA ASN A 169 -15.94 -15.47 -6.67
C ASN A 169 -15.69 -14.35 -5.64
N PRO A 170 -14.52 -13.68 -5.68
CA PRO A 170 -14.24 -12.58 -4.78
C PRO A 170 -15.30 -11.48 -4.96
N GLY A 171 -15.74 -10.88 -3.85
CA GLY A 171 -16.60 -9.70 -3.92
C GLY A 171 -15.82 -8.48 -4.41
N LYS A 172 -16.46 -7.31 -4.41
CA LYS A 172 -15.87 -6.06 -4.95
C LYS A 172 -14.51 -5.74 -4.31
N TRP A 173 -14.44 -5.73 -2.98
CA TRP A 173 -13.28 -5.26 -2.24
C TRP A 173 -12.16 -6.29 -2.25
N LEU A 174 -12.48 -7.58 -2.12
CA LEU A 174 -11.47 -8.61 -2.29
C LEU A 174 -10.90 -8.60 -3.72
N SER A 175 -11.73 -8.36 -4.74
CA SER A 175 -11.25 -8.26 -6.13
C SER A 175 -10.22 -7.14 -6.30
N ILE A 176 -10.44 -5.97 -5.68
CA ILE A 176 -9.47 -4.86 -5.71
C ILE A 176 -8.19 -5.23 -4.96
N VAL A 177 -8.28 -5.89 -3.80
CA VAL A 177 -7.10 -6.36 -3.04
C VAL A 177 -6.26 -7.36 -3.86
N LEU A 178 -6.93 -8.29 -4.55
CA LEU A 178 -6.28 -9.28 -5.42
C LEU A 178 -5.65 -8.64 -6.65
N GLY A 179 -6.36 -7.69 -7.29
CA GLY A 179 -5.84 -6.89 -8.41
C GLY A 179 -4.52 -6.22 -8.04
N TRP A 180 -4.53 -5.42 -6.97
CA TRP A 180 -3.33 -4.70 -6.50
C TRP A 180 -2.16 -5.65 -6.23
N THR A 181 -2.45 -6.81 -5.64
CA THR A 181 -1.43 -7.82 -5.32
C THR A 181 -0.83 -8.43 -6.59
N GLN A 182 -1.65 -8.74 -7.59
CA GLN A 182 -1.18 -9.32 -8.84
C GLN A 182 -0.46 -8.27 -9.70
N ASP A 183 -1.01 -7.07 -9.80
CA ASP A 183 -0.44 -5.99 -10.58
C ASP A 183 0.89 -5.53 -10.01
N TYR A 184 1.01 -5.45 -8.69
CA TYR A 184 2.30 -5.14 -8.09
C TYR A 184 3.35 -6.23 -8.34
N LYS A 185 2.97 -7.51 -8.36
CA LYS A 185 3.88 -8.59 -8.79
C LYS A 185 4.32 -8.41 -10.25
N ASN A 186 3.41 -8.01 -11.13
CA ASN A 186 3.73 -7.72 -12.53
C ASN A 186 4.70 -6.53 -12.65
N VAL A 187 4.48 -5.46 -11.88
CA VAL A 187 5.39 -4.31 -11.78
C VAL A 187 6.79 -4.75 -11.33
N GLN A 188 6.88 -5.59 -10.29
CA GLN A 188 8.17 -6.12 -9.82
C GLN A 188 8.84 -7.00 -10.90
N ALA A 189 8.08 -7.84 -11.61
CA ALA A 189 8.60 -8.70 -12.68
C ALA A 189 9.14 -7.88 -13.87
N VAL A 190 8.39 -6.87 -14.30
CA VAL A 190 8.81 -5.94 -15.37
C VAL A 190 10.10 -5.22 -14.98
N THR A 191 10.15 -4.71 -13.75
CA THR A 191 11.32 -3.98 -13.24
C THR A 191 12.55 -4.90 -13.13
N ALA A 192 12.39 -6.10 -12.56
CA ALA A 192 13.49 -7.05 -12.37
C ALA A 192 14.08 -7.56 -13.69
N ASN A 193 13.25 -7.71 -14.73
CA ASN A 193 13.67 -8.20 -16.03
C ASN A 193 14.04 -7.09 -17.02
N ASN A 194 13.91 -5.81 -16.63
CA ASN A 194 13.96 -4.67 -17.56
C ASN A 194 13.05 -4.88 -18.78
N ASP A 195 11.84 -5.40 -18.54
CA ASP A 195 10.90 -5.75 -19.60
C ASP A 195 10.35 -4.47 -20.25
N VAL A 196 10.60 -4.31 -21.54
CA VAL A 196 10.15 -3.16 -22.34
C VAL A 196 9.08 -3.55 -23.36
N THR A 197 8.48 -4.73 -23.20
CA THR A 197 7.48 -5.31 -24.11
C THR A 197 6.05 -4.88 -23.74
N LEU A 198 5.05 -5.56 -24.33
CA LEU A 198 3.64 -5.36 -24.02
C LEU A 198 3.33 -5.55 -22.53
N ALA A 199 4.04 -6.47 -21.85
CA ALA A 199 3.87 -6.73 -20.43
C ALA A 199 4.08 -5.47 -19.56
N CYS A 200 5.02 -4.58 -19.94
CA CYS A 200 5.20 -3.31 -19.25
C CYS A 200 3.97 -2.40 -19.38
N LYS A 201 3.42 -2.30 -20.59
CA LYS A 201 2.25 -1.45 -20.87
C LYS A 201 1.01 -1.98 -20.16
N GLU A 202 0.84 -3.29 -20.17
CA GLU A 202 -0.22 -3.98 -19.44
C GLU A 202 -0.08 -3.70 -17.94
N ALA A 203 1.09 -3.94 -17.34
CA ALA A 203 1.31 -3.66 -15.92
C ALA A 203 0.97 -2.21 -15.54
N ALA A 204 1.35 -1.24 -16.38
CA ALA A 204 1.06 0.18 -16.15
C ALA A 204 -0.45 0.50 -16.23
N LEU A 205 -1.16 -0.11 -17.18
CA LEU A 205 -2.60 0.10 -17.34
C LEU A 205 -3.41 -0.56 -16.21
N HIS A 206 -3.03 -1.78 -15.85
CA HIS A 206 -3.68 -2.54 -14.78
C HIS A 206 -3.56 -1.81 -13.43
N ILE A 207 -2.34 -1.42 -13.03
CA ILE A 207 -2.14 -0.66 -11.79
C ILE A 207 -2.83 0.71 -11.81
N ALA A 208 -2.98 1.34 -12.98
CA ALA A 208 -3.74 2.58 -13.11
C ALA A 208 -5.23 2.36 -12.86
N ASN A 209 -5.84 1.32 -13.44
CA ASN A 209 -7.24 0.97 -13.21
C ASN A 209 -7.52 0.64 -11.73
N ASP A 210 -6.61 -0.12 -11.11
CA ASP A 210 -6.69 -0.44 -9.68
C ASP A 210 -6.53 0.79 -8.80
N SER A 211 -5.69 1.74 -9.22
CA SER A 211 -5.52 3.05 -8.58
C SER A 211 -6.77 3.94 -8.69
N ALA A 212 -7.56 3.81 -9.76
CA ALA A 212 -8.85 4.49 -9.82
C ALA A 212 -9.88 3.83 -8.90
N SER A 213 -9.82 2.51 -8.76
CA SER A 213 -10.86 1.71 -8.08
C SER A 213 -10.74 1.71 -6.56
N PHE A 214 -9.52 1.77 -5.99
CA PHE A 214 -9.38 1.70 -4.52
C PHE A 214 -9.82 2.96 -3.79
N LEU A 215 -9.85 4.12 -4.47
CA LEU A 215 -10.38 5.36 -3.90
C LEU A 215 -11.88 5.26 -3.58
N ASP A 216 -12.62 4.37 -4.23
CA ASP A 216 -14.01 4.06 -3.89
C ASP A 216 -14.16 3.58 -2.44
N ALA A 217 -13.12 3.01 -1.83
CA ALA A 217 -13.18 2.52 -0.45
C ALA A 217 -13.38 3.63 0.59
N LEU A 218 -13.21 4.90 0.19
CA LEU A 218 -13.49 6.07 1.02
C LEU A 218 -14.99 6.38 1.15
N ASN A 219 -15.81 5.89 0.21
CA ASN A 219 -17.28 6.08 0.17
C ASN A 219 -18.00 4.82 0.66
#